data_AF-A0A4Q7YTU2-F1
#
_entry.id   AF-A0A4Q7YTU2-F1
#
_cell.length_a   1.000
_cell.length_b   1.000
_cell.length_c   1.000
_cell.angle_alpha   90.00
_cell.angle_beta   90.00
_cell.angle_gamma   90.00
#
_symmetry.space_group_name_H-M   'P 1'
#
loop_
_entity.id
_entity.type
_entity.pdbx_description
1 polymer ?
#
loop_
_entity_poly.entity_id
_entity_poly.type
_entity_poly.pdbx_seq_one_letter_code
_entity_poly.pdbx_strand_id
1 'polypeptide(L)'
;MWFYPSRHTSRRHVPQLAVLAWKGMKRRRSAVPTLVTLLVFLLVIVLLIRLQQTPPWPRPHSMAELPVPVMSHRDRAAERPRRREYSDRSERAGPRDQSCGDLEVTCSSEYFRQWHEPASNSCTPSTRKGYPIPDPRCTPGGIDPSVTVNVLRDPQWRTRCIRNCETSEQEKHLAYSWYGIQKPRGNSGDNQVCELDHLVPLELGGADGMGNIWTECGPNATVLENRYFKVKDRVENYLADEVRTGRVPLATAQRGIATDWTQYLSEANRYCESGGRC
;
A
#
# COMPACT_ATOMS: atom_id res chain seq x y z
N MET A 1 -69.94 -1.36 16.94
CA MET A 1 -70.36 -0.09 17.55
C MET A 1 -69.72 -0.02 18.93
N TRP A 2 -68.89 1.00 19.11
CA TRP A 2 -68.04 1.37 20.25
C TRP A 2 -68.51 0.94 21.64
N PHE A 3 -67.62 0.37 22.47
CA PHE A 3 -67.62 0.59 23.92
C PHE A 3 -66.24 0.32 24.55
N TYR A 4 -65.62 1.38 25.05
CA TYR A 4 -64.89 1.44 26.33
C TYR A 4 -65.39 2.75 26.98
N PRO A 5 -65.57 2.85 28.33
CA PRO A 5 -64.38 3.02 29.17
C PRO A 5 -64.47 2.58 30.66
N SER A 6 -63.26 2.47 31.25
CA SER A 6 -62.84 2.97 32.58
C SER A 6 -63.25 2.34 33.93
N ARG A 7 -62.19 1.79 34.58
CA ARG A 7 -61.56 2.17 35.88
C ARG A 7 -62.09 1.66 37.25
N HIS A 8 -61.08 1.27 38.06
CA HIS A 8 -60.94 1.33 39.54
C HIS A 8 -61.76 0.32 40.37
N THR A 9 -61.30 -0.38 41.42
CA THR A 9 -60.26 -0.17 42.44
C THR A 9 -59.80 -1.49 43.12
N SER A 10 -58.54 -1.50 43.58
CA SER A 10 -58.00 -1.98 44.87
C SER A 10 -58.78 -2.99 45.73
N ARG A 11 -58.10 -4.09 46.13
CA ARG A 11 -58.06 -4.51 47.55
C ARG A 11 -56.78 -5.30 47.87
N ARG A 12 -56.04 -4.78 48.86
CA ARG A 12 -54.92 -5.40 49.55
C ARG A 12 -55.42 -6.47 50.53
N HIS A 13 -54.68 -7.55 50.71
CA HIS A 13 -54.67 -8.36 51.93
C HIS A 13 -53.21 -8.59 52.36
N VAL A 14 -53.02 -8.47 53.67
CA VAL A 14 -51.78 -8.54 54.48
C VAL A 14 -52.18 -9.40 55.70
N PRO A 15 -51.27 -9.91 56.55
CA PRO A 15 -50.18 -10.87 56.36
C PRO A 15 -50.40 -12.12 57.26
N GLN A 16 -49.56 -13.16 57.15
CA GLN A 16 -49.27 -14.03 58.30
C GLN A 16 -47.78 -14.44 58.35
N LEU A 17 -47.13 -13.89 59.38
CA LEU A 17 -46.21 -14.49 60.35
C LEU A 17 -44.94 -15.23 59.89
N ALA A 18 -43.84 -14.71 60.45
CA ALA A 18 -42.48 -15.18 60.37
C ALA A 18 -42.27 -16.56 61.04
N VAL A 19 -41.46 -17.39 60.39
CA VAL A 19 -40.61 -18.38 61.06
C VAL A 19 -39.19 -18.19 60.54
N LEU A 20 -38.33 -17.68 61.40
CA LEU A 20 -36.89 -17.59 61.21
C LEU A 20 -36.31 -19.00 61.18
N ALA A 21 -35.67 -19.38 60.07
CA ALA A 21 -34.78 -20.52 60.00
C ALA A 21 -33.48 -20.12 59.30
N TRP A 22 -32.53 -19.75 60.14
CA TRP A 22 -31.12 -19.51 59.86
C TRP A 22 -30.51 -20.72 59.13
N LYS A 23 -30.23 -20.62 57.83
CA LYS A 23 -29.41 -21.61 57.11
C LYS A 23 -28.55 -20.95 56.03
N GLY A 24 -27.24 -20.96 56.29
CA GLY A 24 -26.25 -21.15 55.22
C GLY A 24 -25.58 -19.90 54.65
N MET A 25 -24.90 -19.11 55.46
CA MET A 25 -23.81 -18.26 54.97
C MET A 25 -22.66 -19.20 54.55
N LYS A 26 -22.66 -19.66 53.30
CA LYS A 26 -21.54 -20.42 52.73
C LYS A 26 -20.30 -19.54 52.76
N ARG A 27 -19.32 -19.89 53.60
CA ARG A 27 -17.95 -19.36 53.54
C ARG A 27 -17.48 -19.43 52.08
N ARG A 28 -17.21 -18.27 51.46
CA ARG A 28 -16.47 -18.22 50.20
C ARG A 28 -15.11 -18.86 50.47
N ARG A 29 -14.83 -20.02 49.89
CA ARG A 29 -13.49 -20.59 49.89
C ARG A 29 -12.62 -19.63 49.08
N SER A 30 -11.59 -19.08 49.70
CA SER A 30 -10.57 -18.30 49.00
C SER A 30 -10.00 -19.17 47.89
N ALA A 31 -10.16 -18.73 46.64
CA ALA A 31 -9.57 -19.44 45.51
C ALA A 31 -8.05 -19.31 45.62
N VAL A 32 -7.36 -20.42 45.83
CA VAL A 32 -5.90 -20.45 45.78
C VAL A 32 -5.52 -20.33 44.29
N PRO A 33 -4.75 -19.30 43.90
CA PRO A 33 -4.35 -19.13 42.51
C PRO A 33 -3.55 -20.36 42.05
N THR A 34 -3.87 -20.88 40.87
CA THR A 34 -3.13 -22.00 40.28
C THR A 34 -1.71 -21.55 39.94
N LEU A 35 -0.78 -22.52 39.86
CA LEU A 35 0.62 -22.25 39.47
C LEU A 35 0.71 -21.43 38.17
N VAL A 36 -0.19 -21.68 37.21
CA VAL A 36 -0.29 -20.94 35.96
C VAL A 36 -0.63 -19.46 36.19
N THR A 37 -1.59 -19.16 37.07
CA THR A 37 -1.94 -17.77 37.38
C THR A 37 -0.82 -17.02 38.10
N LEU A 38 -0.06 -17.69 38.97
CA LEU A 38 1.12 -17.09 39.60
C LEU A 38 2.24 -16.82 38.59
N LEU A 39 2.47 -17.74 37.64
CA LEU A 39 3.47 -17.57 36.58
C LEU A 39 3.12 -16.43 35.63
N VAL A 40 1.86 -16.31 35.21
CA VAL A 40 1.40 -15.19 34.38
C VAL A 40 1.57 -13.86 35.13
N PHE A 41 1.22 -13.81 36.41
CA PHE A 41 1.37 -12.60 37.22
C PHE A 41 2.84 -12.19 37.38
N LEU A 42 3.74 -13.16 37.62
CA LEU A 42 5.18 -12.94 37.66
C LEU A 42 5.72 -12.43 36.32
N LEU A 43 5.27 -13.00 35.20
CA LEU A 43 5.71 -12.58 33.86
C LEU A 43 5.27 -11.14 33.55
N VAL A 44 4.06 -10.76 33.94
CA VAL A 44 3.55 -9.38 33.83
C VAL A 44 4.37 -8.42 34.69
N ILE A 45 4.70 -8.79 35.94
CA ILE A 45 5.54 -7.96 36.82
C ILE A 45 6.93 -7.76 36.20
N VAL A 46 7.56 -8.82 35.69
CA VAL A 46 8.88 -8.73 35.05
C VAL A 46 8.82 -7.81 33.82
N LEU A 47 7.80 -7.93 32.98
CA LEU A 47 7.58 -7.04 31.83
C LEU A 47 7.42 -5.57 32.24
N LEU A 48 6.65 -5.29 33.29
CA LEU A 48 6.47 -3.93 33.81
C LEU A 48 7.78 -3.35 34.36
N ILE A 49 8.57 -4.14 35.08
CA ILE A 49 9.88 -3.72 35.58
C ILE A 49 10.83 -3.42 34.41
N ARG A 50 10.83 -4.25 33.35
CA ARG A 50 11.64 -4.00 32.14
C ARG A 50 11.22 -2.73 31.41
N LEU A 51 9.92 -2.45 31.32
CA LEU A 51 9.39 -1.21 30.73
C LEU A 51 9.72 0.04 31.57
N GLN A 52 9.88 -0.10 32.88
CA GLN A 52 10.30 1.00 33.77
C GLN A 52 11.82 1.23 33.77
N GLN A 53 12.61 0.25 33.33
CA GLN A 53 14.08 0.31 33.30
C GLN A 53 14.64 0.77 31.94
N THR A 54 13.80 1.07 30.95
CA THR A 54 14.29 1.69 29.71
C THR A 54 14.77 3.12 30.03
N PRO A 55 16.04 3.46 29.80
CA PRO A 55 16.51 4.81 30.04
C PRO A 55 15.73 5.80 29.17
N PRO A 56 15.38 6.99 29.68
CA PRO A 56 14.76 8.01 28.85
C PRO A 56 15.70 8.35 27.70
N TRP A 57 15.13 8.53 26.50
CA TRP A 57 15.84 9.02 25.33
C TRP A 57 16.73 10.22 25.71
N PRO A 58 18.00 10.25 25.25
CA PRO A 58 18.87 11.37 25.56
C PRO A 58 18.21 12.67 25.07
N ARG A 59 18.17 13.66 25.96
CA ARG A 59 17.69 15.00 25.60
C ARG A 59 18.58 15.54 24.48
N PRO A 60 18.03 16.20 23.44
CA PRO A 60 18.87 16.86 22.46
C PRO A 60 19.75 17.88 23.18
N HIS A 61 21.06 17.72 23.05
CA HIS A 61 22.01 18.68 23.57
C HIS A 61 21.76 20.04 22.88
N SER A 62 21.63 21.06 23.71
CA SER A 62 21.69 22.47 23.32
C SER A 62 22.95 22.70 22.49
N MET A 63 22.79 22.92 21.19
CA MET A 63 23.89 23.39 20.33
C MET A 63 24.25 24.79 20.80
N ALA A 64 25.34 24.87 21.57
CA ALA A 64 26.00 26.13 21.84
C ALA A 64 26.39 26.75 20.49
N GLU A 65 25.99 28.00 20.29
CA GLU A 65 26.37 28.83 19.16
C GLU A 65 27.90 28.87 19.04
N LEU A 66 28.42 28.32 17.95
CA LEU A 66 29.80 28.58 17.55
C LEU A 66 29.84 29.90 16.79
N PRO A 67 30.81 30.79 17.07
CA PRO A 67 30.85 32.12 16.47
C PRO A 67 31.20 32.03 14.98
N VAL A 68 30.41 32.75 14.17
CA VAL A 68 30.62 32.91 12.73
C VAL A 68 31.85 33.80 12.51
N PRO A 69 32.85 33.39 11.70
CA PRO A 69 33.95 34.28 11.36
C PRO A 69 33.47 35.34 10.37
N VAL A 70 33.59 36.61 10.76
CA VAL A 70 33.45 37.75 9.85
C VAL A 70 34.65 37.75 8.91
N MET A 71 34.45 37.37 7.64
CA MET A 71 35.45 37.58 6.59
C MET A 71 35.22 38.92 5.88
N SER A 72 36.26 39.73 5.99
CA SER A 72 36.49 41.03 5.38
C SER A 72 36.24 41.07 3.87
N HIS A 73 35.49 42.08 3.42
CA HIS A 73 35.45 42.51 2.04
C HIS A 73 36.84 43.01 1.60
N ARG A 74 37.52 42.25 0.74
CA ARG A 74 38.37 42.77 -0.34
C ARG A 74 38.75 41.65 -1.30
N ASP A 75 38.78 42.06 -2.57
CA ASP A 75 39.37 41.40 -3.73
C ASP A 75 38.46 40.45 -4.54
N ARG A 76 37.73 41.10 -5.46
CA ARG A 76 37.34 40.56 -6.76
C ARG A 76 38.60 40.13 -7.53
N ALA A 77 38.69 38.87 -7.92
CA ALA A 77 39.14 38.47 -9.25
C ALA A 77 38.82 36.99 -9.51
N ALA A 78 38.03 36.76 -10.57
CA ALA A 78 37.96 35.57 -11.41
C ALA A 78 38.27 34.19 -10.77
N GLU A 79 37.23 33.49 -10.31
CA GLU A 79 37.20 32.02 -10.43
C GLU A 79 35.72 31.58 -10.52
N ARG A 80 35.28 31.18 -11.72
CA ARG A 80 33.95 30.57 -11.92
C ARG A 80 33.89 29.26 -11.13
N PRO A 81 32.93 29.05 -10.20
CA PRO A 81 32.74 27.72 -9.65
C PRO A 81 32.18 26.83 -10.76
N ARG A 82 32.91 25.74 -11.08
CA ARG A 82 32.45 24.68 -11.98
C ARG A 82 31.10 24.19 -11.49
N ARG A 83 30.06 24.50 -12.25
CA ARG A 83 28.75 23.83 -12.19
C ARG A 83 29.04 22.33 -12.23
N ARG A 84 28.86 21.63 -11.10
CA ARG A 84 28.71 20.18 -11.12
C ARG A 84 27.45 19.93 -11.93
N GLU A 85 27.67 19.63 -13.20
CA GLU A 85 26.71 19.13 -14.15
C GLU A 85 26.16 17.83 -13.55
N TYR A 86 25.07 17.95 -12.81
CA TYR A 86 24.19 16.82 -12.60
C TYR A 86 23.65 16.53 -13.98
N SER A 87 24.22 15.51 -14.64
CA SER A 87 23.73 15.08 -15.93
C SER A 87 22.28 14.66 -15.73
N ASP A 88 21.41 15.53 -16.19
CA ASP A 88 20.01 15.27 -16.38
C ASP A 88 19.91 14.08 -17.33
N ARG A 89 19.67 12.90 -16.75
CA ARG A 89 19.45 11.67 -17.50
C ARG A 89 17.96 11.53 -17.90
N SER A 90 17.15 12.58 -17.76
CA SER A 90 15.70 12.51 -17.98
C SER A 90 15.22 12.90 -19.38
N GLU A 91 16.10 13.33 -20.30
CA GLU A 91 15.67 13.81 -21.63
C GLU A 91 16.08 12.93 -22.82
N ARG A 92 16.30 11.63 -22.61
CA ARG A 92 16.33 10.67 -23.73
C ARG A 92 15.47 9.48 -23.39
N ALA A 93 14.29 9.40 -24.01
CA ALA A 93 13.72 8.11 -24.36
C ALA A 93 14.87 7.28 -24.95
N GLY A 94 15.32 6.26 -24.21
CA GLY A 94 16.46 5.46 -24.62
C GLY A 94 16.18 4.89 -26.01
N PRO A 95 17.21 4.68 -26.86
CA PRO A 95 17.01 3.96 -28.11
C PRO A 95 16.31 2.64 -27.78
N ARG A 96 15.27 2.30 -28.57
CA ARG A 96 14.57 1.01 -28.46
C ARG A 96 15.63 -0.06 -28.32
N ASP A 97 15.56 -0.82 -27.22
CA ASP A 97 16.49 -1.91 -27.03
C ASP A 97 16.40 -2.83 -28.25
N GLN A 98 17.53 -3.15 -28.86
CA GLN A 98 17.58 -4.00 -30.05
C GLN A 98 16.84 -5.32 -29.80
N SER A 99 16.81 -5.81 -28.55
CA SER A 99 16.05 -7.01 -28.16
C SER A 99 14.54 -6.89 -28.33
N CYS A 100 13.98 -5.69 -28.40
CA CYS A 100 12.54 -5.45 -28.60
C CYS A 100 12.16 -5.27 -30.08
N GLY A 101 13.14 -5.12 -30.98
CA GLY A 101 12.90 -4.75 -32.38
C GLY A 101 12.06 -5.75 -33.16
N ASP A 102 12.14 -7.03 -32.80
CA ASP A 102 11.50 -8.14 -33.53
C ASP A 102 10.09 -8.48 -33.01
N LEU A 103 9.64 -7.87 -31.90
CA LEU A 103 8.41 -8.28 -31.21
C LEU A 103 7.12 -7.64 -31.77
N GLU A 104 7.23 -6.78 -32.80
CA GLU A 104 6.12 -6.01 -33.38
C GLU A 104 5.30 -5.18 -32.37
N VAL A 105 5.84 -4.97 -31.17
CA VAL A 105 5.19 -4.20 -30.10
C VAL A 105 5.23 -2.72 -30.42
N THR A 106 4.11 -2.05 -30.23
CA THR A 106 3.92 -0.64 -30.54
C THR A 106 3.88 0.19 -29.27
N CYS A 107 4.79 1.15 -29.15
CA CYS A 107 4.87 2.11 -28.04
C CYS A 107 3.76 3.20 -28.08
N SER A 108 2.56 2.87 -28.52
CA SER A 108 1.48 3.83 -28.78
C SER A 108 0.11 3.18 -28.67
N SER A 109 -0.25 2.70 -27.48
CA SER A 109 -1.61 2.21 -27.25
C SER A 109 -2.60 3.36 -27.38
N GLU A 110 -3.67 3.16 -28.15
CA GLU A 110 -4.77 4.13 -28.23
C GLU A 110 -5.80 3.94 -27.09
N TYR A 111 -5.54 3.05 -26.13
CA TYR A 111 -6.49 2.64 -25.09
C TYR A 111 -7.06 3.85 -24.30
N PHE A 112 -6.22 4.85 -24.05
CA PHE A 112 -6.59 6.05 -23.31
C PHE A 112 -7.02 7.24 -24.18
N ARG A 113 -7.29 7.06 -25.48
CA ARG A 113 -7.69 8.16 -26.39
C ARG A 113 -8.90 8.97 -25.89
N GLN A 114 -9.82 8.32 -25.17
CA GLN A 114 -11.02 8.97 -24.59
C GLN A 114 -10.93 9.20 -23.08
N TRP A 115 -9.83 8.79 -22.45
CA TRP A 115 -9.61 9.04 -21.03
C TRP A 115 -9.22 10.50 -20.82
N HIS A 116 -9.70 11.08 -19.73
CA HIS A 116 -9.46 12.47 -19.40
C HIS A 116 -8.66 12.54 -18.10
N GLU A 117 -7.67 13.41 -18.06
CA GLU A 117 -6.86 13.60 -16.87
C GLU A 117 -7.72 14.05 -15.68
N PRO A 118 -7.61 13.40 -14.50
CA PRO A 118 -8.32 13.80 -13.31
C PRO A 118 -7.85 15.16 -12.78
N ALA A 119 -8.76 15.89 -12.15
CA ALA A 119 -8.39 17.08 -11.39
C ALA A 119 -7.64 16.70 -10.10
N SER A 120 -6.84 17.61 -9.57
CA SER A 120 -6.17 17.44 -8.27
C SER A 120 -7.18 17.12 -7.15
N ASN A 121 -6.84 16.16 -6.29
CA ASN A 121 -7.66 15.68 -5.18
C ASN A 121 -9.05 15.14 -5.58
N SER A 122 -9.25 14.73 -6.84
CA SER A 122 -10.55 14.20 -7.31
C SER A 122 -10.67 12.67 -7.21
N CYS A 123 -9.55 11.96 -7.07
CA CYS A 123 -9.51 10.50 -7.04
C CYS A 123 -9.66 9.98 -5.61
N THR A 124 -10.59 9.06 -5.42
CA THR A 124 -10.85 8.45 -4.10
C THR A 124 -10.55 6.95 -4.14
N PRO A 125 -9.39 6.49 -3.65
CA PRO A 125 -9.10 5.07 -3.61
C PRO A 125 -10.06 4.38 -2.63
N SER A 126 -10.38 3.12 -2.93
CA SER A 126 -11.17 2.28 -2.03
C SER A 126 -10.29 1.25 -1.35
N THR A 127 -10.80 0.58 -0.32
CA THR A 127 -10.06 -0.51 0.34
C THR A 127 -10.72 -1.86 0.03
N ARG A 128 -9.90 -2.86 -0.33
CA ARG A 128 -10.30 -4.26 -0.48
C ARG A 128 -9.27 -5.15 0.20
N LYS A 129 -9.73 -6.12 1.00
CA LYS A 129 -8.88 -7.04 1.79
C LYS A 129 -7.75 -6.34 2.59
N GLY A 130 -7.95 -5.10 3.03
CA GLY A 130 -6.97 -4.32 3.78
C GLY A 130 -5.96 -3.51 2.94
N TYR A 131 -6.07 -3.55 1.61
CA TYR A 131 -5.18 -2.84 0.70
C TYR A 131 -5.94 -1.79 -0.14
N PRO A 132 -5.25 -0.71 -0.59
CA PRO A 132 -5.85 0.28 -1.47
C PRO A 132 -6.06 -0.28 -2.88
N ILE A 133 -7.20 0.07 -3.48
CA ILE A 133 -7.52 -0.09 -4.90
C ILE A 133 -7.72 1.31 -5.47
N PRO A 134 -7.18 1.66 -6.65
CA PRO A 134 -7.35 2.99 -7.22
C PRO A 134 -8.82 3.31 -7.52
N ASP A 135 -9.11 4.60 -7.68
CA ASP A 135 -10.43 5.04 -8.17
C ASP A 135 -10.55 4.66 -9.66
N PRO A 136 -11.49 3.81 -10.07
CA PRO A 136 -11.59 3.36 -11.46
C PRO A 136 -11.96 4.48 -12.43
N ARG A 137 -12.43 5.64 -11.95
CA ARG A 137 -12.65 6.84 -12.80
C ARG A 137 -11.34 7.54 -13.14
N CYS A 138 -10.34 7.42 -12.27
CA CYS A 138 -9.03 8.04 -12.45
C CYS A 138 -8.04 7.09 -13.09
N THR A 139 -7.93 5.87 -12.54
CA THR A 139 -7.06 4.82 -13.01
C THR A 139 -7.91 3.59 -13.33
N PRO A 140 -8.62 3.56 -14.48
CA PRO A 140 -9.39 2.39 -14.91
C PRO A 140 -8.50 1.17 -15.22
N GLY A 141 -7.20 1.40 -15.42
CA GLY A 141 -6.30 0.41 -16.00
C GLY A 141 -6.45 0.35 -17.52
N GLY A 142 -5.42 -0.11 -18.22
CA GLY A 142 -5.46 -0.21 -19.67
C GLY A 142 -4.41 -1.15 -20.23
N ILE A 143 -4.57 -1.51 -21.49
CA ILE A 143 -3.72 -2.51 -22.16
C ILE A 143 -3.10 -1.95 -23.43
N ASP A 144 -1.91 -2.44 -23.77
CA ASP A 144 -1.34 -2.31 -25.10
C ASP A 144 -1.74 -3.56 -25.91
N PRO A 145 -2.63 -3.43 -26.91
CA PRO A 145 -3.10 -4.58 -27.69
C PRO A 145 -2.01 -5.24 -28.54
N SER A 146 -0.88 -4.56 -28.77
CA SER A 146 0.26 -5.17 -29.48
C SER A 146 1.00 -6.20 -28.61
N VAL A 147 0.87 -6.12 -27.28
CA VAL A 147 1.45 -7.10 -26.35
C VAL A 147 0.51 -8.30 -26.18
N THR A 148 0.59 -9.21 -27.15
CA THR A 148 -0.20 -10.44 -27.15
C THR A 148 0.38 -11.50 -26.20
N VAL A 149 -0.37 -12.58 -25.95
CA VAL A 149 0.15 -13.73 -25.18
C VAL A 149 1.39 -14.36 -25.83
N ASN A 150 1.53 -14.28 -27.16
CA ASN A 150 2.72 -14.77 -27.85
C ASN A 150 3.92 -13.88 -27.55
N VAL A 151 3.75 -12.56 -27.56
CA VAL A 151 4.78 -11.61 -27.13
C VAL A 151 5.17 -11.87 -25.68
N LEU A 152 4.22 -12.04 -24.76
CA LEU A 152 4.52 -12.31 -23.34
C LEU A 152 5.27 -13.63 -23.08
N ARG A 153 5.16 -14.59 -24.01
CA ARG A 153 5.86 -15.87 -23.99
C ARG A 153 7.22 -15.80 -24.69
N ASP A 154 7.46 -14.78 -25.49
CA ASP A 154 8.70 -14.62 -26.22
C ASP A 154 9.87 -14.39 -25.26
N PRO A 155 10.98 -15.15 -25.37
CA PRO A 155 12.14 -14.98 -24.49
C PRO A 155 12.85 -13.62 -24.64
N GLN A 156 12.61 -12.88 -25.73
CA GLN A 156 13.13 -11.52 -25.95
C GLN A 156 12.27 -10.46 -25.26
N TRP A 157 11.02 -10.77 -24.89
CA TRP A 157 10.11 -9.82 -24.26
C TRP A 157 10.63 -9.30 -22.92
N ARG A 158 10.67 -7.98 -22.76
CA ARG A 158 10.99 -7.28 -21.52
C ARG A 158 10.06 -6.09 -21.40
N THR A 159 9.62 -5.75 -20.19
CA THR A 159 8.70 -4.61 -20.00
C THR A 159 9.29 -3.27 -20.39
N ARG A 160 10.63 -3.15 -20.45
CA ARG A 160 11.32 -2.00 -21.07
C ARG A 160 10.98 -1.76 -22.55
N CYS A 161 10.39 -2.74 -23.25
CA CYS A 161 9.96 -2.58 -24.63
C CYS A 161 8.80 -1.58 -24.77
N ILE A 162 8.03 -1.36 -23.70
CA ILE A 162 6.90 -0.41 -23.66
C ILE A 162 6.95 0.55 -22.48
N ARG A 163 7.84 0.34 -21.51
CA ARG A 163 8.01 1.24 -20.36
C ARG A 163 8.52 2.60 -20.84
N ASN A 164 7.88 3.66 -20.37
CA ASN A 164 8.20 5.04 -20.67
C ASN A 164 8.12 5.40 -22.16
N CYS A 165 7.21 4.73 -22.87
CA CYS A 165 6.92 4.97 -24.27
C CYS A 165 5.81 6.00 -24.48
N GLU A 166 4.76 5.95 -23.64
CA GLU A 166 3.65 6.90 -23.70
C GLU A 166 3.76 7.97 -22.62
N THR A 167 4.41 7.67 -21.49
CA THR A 167 4.56 8.61 -20.37
C THR A 167 5.97 8.59 -19.81
N SER A 168 6.52 9.77 -19.54
CA SER A 168 7.79 9.90 -18.83
C SER A 168 7.61 9.67 -17.32
N GLU A 169 8.70 9.31 -16.64
CA GLU A 169 8.75 9.27 -15.17
C GLU A 169 8.34 10.62 -14.54
N GLN A 170 8.61 11.73 -15.22
CA GLN A 170 8.23 13.05 -14.74
C GLN A 170 6.71 13.24 -14.80
N GLU A 171 6.07 12.86 -15.90
CA GLU A 171 4.61 12.96 -16.09
C GLU A 171 3.85 12.06 -15.11
N LYS A 172 4.35 10.86 -14.84
CA LYS A 172 3.76 9.92 -13.86
C LYS A 172 3.56 10.57 -12.49
N HIS A 173 4.38 11.55 -12.10
CA HIS A 173 4.21 12.27 -10.84
C HIS A 173 2.90 13.06 -10.70
N LEU A 174 2.20 13.36 -11.80
CA LEU A 174 0.88 14.00 -11.76
C LEU A 174 -0.12 13.17 -10.94
N ALA A 175 0.01 11.84 -10.94
CA ALA A 175 -0.85 10.95 -10.18
C ALA A 175 -0.86 11.25 -8.68
N TYR A 176 0.26 11.69 -8.10
CA TYR A 176 0.27 12.13 -6.69
C TYR A 176 -0.76 13.23 -6.42
N SER A 177 -0.89 14.20 -7.33
CA SER A 177 -1.83 15.31 -7.16
C SER A 177 -3.28 14.87 -7.27
N TRP A 178 -3.60 13.92 -8.16
CA TRP A 178 -4.97 13.45 -8.35
C TRP A 178 -5.53 12.73 -7.12
N TYR A 179 -4.66 11.96 -6.45
CA TYR A 179 -4.99 11.22 -5.22
C TYR A 179 -4.76 12.05 -3.94
N GLY A 180 -4.37 13.33 -4.06
CA GLY A 180 -4.12 14.20 -2.90
C GLY A 180 -2.95 13.74 -2.01
N ILE A 181 -1.98 13.06 -2.61
CA ILE A 181 -0.81 12.53 -1.92
C ILE A 181 0.37 13.48 -2.14
N GLN A 182 1.03 13.88 -1.06
CA GLN A 182 2.30 14.58 -1.18
C GLN A 182 3.37 13.61 -1.65
N LYS A 183 4.06 13.93 -2.77
CA LYS A 183 5.20 13.14 -3.24
C LYS A 183 6.20 12.91 -2.10
N PRO A 184 6.50 11.65 -1.73
CA PRO A 184 7.38 11.36 -0.60
C PRO A 184 8.82 11.83 -0.86
N ARG A 185 9.50 12.29 0.19
CA ARG A 185 10.93 12.65 0.15
C ARG A 185 11.78 11.45 0.55
N GLY A 186 12.92 11.23 -0.11
CA GLY A 186 13.80 10.09 0.19
C GLY A 186 13.18 8.72 -0.12
N ASN A 187 12.34 8.66 -1.15
CA ASN A 187 11.55 7.49 -1.53
C ASN A 187 12.37 6.49 -2.37
N SER A 188 13.33 5.81 -1.75
CA SER A 188 14.24 4.88 -2.44
C SER A 188 14.79 3.82 -1.50
N GLY A 189 15.10 2.62 -2.02
CA GLY A 189 15.62 1.51 -1.23
C GLY A 189 14.69 1.17 -0.06
N ASP A 190 15.25 0.88 1.11
CA ASP A 190 14.48 0.55 2.32
C ASP A 190 13.56 1.69 2.81
N ASN A 191 13.77 2.93 2.33
CA ASN A 191 12.94 4.09 2.66
C ASN A 191 11.77 4.30 1.67
N GLN A 192 11.64 3.49 0.63
CA GLN A 192 10.58 3.65 -0.38
C GLN A 192 9.19 3.33 0.20
N VAL A 193 8.33 4.34 0.34
CA VAL A 193 6.97 4.19 0.88
C VAL A 193 5.89 4.21 -0.19
N CYS A 194 6.20 4.67 -1.39
CA CYS A 194 5.28 4.70 -2.51
C CYS A 194 5.96 4.28 -3.81
N GLU A 195 5.18 3.73 -4.72
CA GLU A 195 5.54 3.53 -6.12
C GLU A 195 4.50 4.20 -7.03
N LEU A 196 4.93 4.69 -8.19
CA LEU A 196 4.02 5.11 -9.26
C LEU A 196 4.05 4.00 -10.28
N ASP A 197 2.95 3.26 -10.38
CA ASP A 197 2.97 2.00 -11.09
C ASP A 197 1.70 1.79 -11.89
N HIS A 198 1.78 0.83 -12.81
CA HIS A 198 0.71 0.45 -13.71
C HIS A 198 -0.29 -0.46 -12.99
N LEU A 199 -1.58 -0.12 -13.00
CA LEU A 199 -2.65 -0.93 -12.40
C LEU A 199 -2.77 -2.29 -13.11
N VAL A 200 -2.80 -2.27 -14.45
CA VAL A 200 -2.50 -3.46 -15.24
C VAL A 200 -0.99 -3.44 -15.51
N PRO A 201 -0.20 -4.36 -14.96
CA PRO A 201 1.26 -4.33 -15.10
C PRO A 201 1.68 -4.54 -16.55
N LEU A 202 2.85 -3.99 -16.89
CA LEU A 202 3.45 -4.18 -18.21
C LEU A 202 3.76 -5.67 -18.50
N GLU A 203 3.97 -6.46 -17.45
CA GLU A 203 4.16 -7.92 -17.47
C GLU A 203 2.91 -8.68 -17.97
N LEU A 204 1.75 -8.01 -17.95
CA LEU A 204 0.48 -8.46 -18.53
C LEU A 204 0.07 -7.62 -19.74
N GLY A 205 1.01 -6.91 -20.39
CA GLY A 205 0.71 -6.04 -21.53
C GLY A 205 -0.15 -4.84 -21.16
N GLY A 206 0.00 -4.31 -19.95
CA GLY A 206 -0.59 -3.02 -19.58
C GLY A 206 -0.09 -1.89 -20.47
N ALA A 207 -0.95 -0.92 -20.76
CA ALA A 207 -0.55 0.29 -21.49
C ALA A 207 0.29 1.21 -20.60
N ASP A 208 1.27 1.91 -21.17
CA ASP A 208 2.12 2.86 -20.44
C ASP A 208 1.49 4.27 -20.31
N GLY A 209 0.22 4.42 -20.71
CA GLY A 209 -0.52 5.68 -20.60
C GLY A 209 -0.95 6.04 -19.17
N MET A 210 -1.18 7.34 -18.94
CA MET A 210 -1.47 7.93 -17.63
C MET A 210 -2.70 7.34 -16.92
N GLY A 211 -3.72 6.89 -17.65
CA GLY A 211 -4.90 6.23 -17.08
C GLY A 211 -4.64 4.83 -16.50
N ASN A 212 -3.43 4.29 -16.68
CA ASN A 212 -2.97 3.07 -16.03
C ASN A 212 -2.09 3.36 -14.82
N ILE A 213 -1.66 4.61 -14.59
CA ILE A 213 -0.75 4.98 -13.51
C ILE A 213 -1.52 5.34 -12.23
N TRP A 214 -1.08 4.82 -11.09
CA TRP A 214 -1.60 5.24 -9.78
C TRP A 214 -0.54 5.17 -8.68
N THR A 215 -0.87 5.73 -7.52
CA THR A 215 0.01 5.83 -6.36
C THR A 215 -0.12 4.61 -5.45
N GLU A 216 0.87 3.73 -5.49
CA GLU A 216 0.94 2.54 -4.66
C GLU A 216 1.69 2.82 -3.36
N CYS A 217 1.06 3.59 -2.49
CA CYS A 217 1.63 3.96 -1.20
C CYS A 217 1.32 2.92 -0.12
N GLY A 218 2.31 2.58 0.70
CA GLY A 218 2.21 1.62 1.78
C GLY A 218 2.75 2.13 3.12
N PRO A 219 2.52 1.38 4.22
CA PRO A 219 2.98 1.76 5.55
C PRO A 219 4.51 1.75 5.64
N ASN A 220 5.10 2.76 6.29
CA ASN A 220 6.54 2.81 6.53
C ASN A 220 6.99 1.96 7.74
N ALA A 221 6.07 1.64 8.66
CA ALA A 221 6.34 0.88 9.89
C ALA A 221 6.47 -0.65 9.66
N THR A 222 6.88 -1.07 8.46
CA THR A 222 7.10 -2.46 8.09
C THR A 222 8.30 -2.57 7.15
N VAL A 223 8.85 -3.78 7.02
CA VAL A 223 9.90 -4.09 6.06
C VAL A 223 9.42 -3.81 4.63
N LEU A 224 10.35 -3.42 3.74
CA LEU A 224 10.06 -3.02 2.35
C LEU A 224 9.14 -4.02 1.64
N GLU A 225 9.44 -5.31 1.79
CA GLU A 225 8.74 -6.43 1.16
C GLU A 225 7.26 -6.57 1.59
N ASN A 226 6.88 -5.99 2.72
CA ASN A 226 5.49 -6.01 3.20
C ASN A 226 4.74 -4.69 2.92
N ARG A 227 5.36 -3.75 2.20
CA ARG A 227 4.67 -2.52 1.76
C ARG A 227 3.74 -2.83 0.60
N TYR A 228 2.69 -2.04 0.46
CA TYR A 228 1.57 -2.38 -0.41
C TYR A 228 1.96 -2.58 -1.88
N PHE A 229 2.86 -1.76 -2.41
CA PHE A 229 3.40 -1.94 -3.78
C PHE A 229 4.15 -3.27 -3.91
N LYS A 230 5.04 -3.63 -2.97
CA LYS A 230 5.71 -4.95 -2.96
C LYS A 230 4.75 -6.13 -2.80
N VAL A 231 3.65 -5.94 -2.09
CA VAL A 231 2.60 -6.95 -2.01
C VAL A 231 1.87 -7.10 -3.35
N LYS A 232 1.67 -6.01 -4.11
CA LYS A 232 1.15 -6.06 -5.47
C LYS A 232 2.13 -6.71 -6.44
N ASP A 233 3.44 -6.45 -6.36
CA ASP A 233 4.47 -7.11 -7.20
C ASP A 233 4.31 -8.65 -7.19
N ARG A 234 3.98 -9.24 -6.03
CA ARG A 234 3.71 -10.70 -5.92
C ARG A 234 2.52 -11.14 -6.77
N VAL A 235 1.43 -10.36 -6.76
CA VAL A 235 0.22 -10.62 -7.56
C VAL A 235 0.54 -10.52 -9.04
N GLU A 236 1.30 -9.51 -9.44
CA GLU A 236 1.68 -9.29 -10.83
C GLU A 236 2.57 -10.41 -11.36
N ASN A 237 3.59 -10.79 -10.57
CA ASN A 237 4.50 -11.87 -10.93
C ASN A 237 3.77 -13.21 -11.03
N TYR A 238 2.87 -13.48 -10.08
CA TYR A 238 1.99 -14.66 -10.12
C TYR A 238 1.16 -14.68 -11.40
N LEU A 239 0.41 -13.61 -11.69
CA LEU A 239 -0.45 -13.55 -12.88
C LEU A 239 0.35 -13.62 -14.17
N ALA A 240 1.51 -12.98 -14.23
CA ALA A 240 2.40 -13.02 -15.40
C ALA A 240 2.87 -14.46 -15.67
N ASP A 241 3.17 -15.24 -14.63
CA ASP A 241 3.52 -16.65 -14.79
C ASP A 241 2.33 -17.52 -15.22
N GLU A 242 1.17 -17.34 -14.59
CA GLU A 242 -0.06 -18.07 -14.96
C GLU A 242 -0.49 -17.80 -16.41
N VAL A 243 -0.36 -16.55 -16.88
CA VAL A 243 -0.62 -16.18 -18.27
C VAL A 243 0.42 -16.79 -19.21
N ARG A 244 1.71 -16.68 -18.88
CA ARG A 244 2.80 -17.23 -19.71
C ARG A 244 2.66 -18.74 -19.86
N THR A 245 2.31 -19.45 -18.78
CA THR A 245 2.05 -20.90 -18.78
C THR A 245 0.69 -21.29 -19.35
N GLY A 246 -0.19 -20.32 -19.63
CA GLY A 246 -1.50 -20.55 -20.24
C GLY A 246 -2.57 -21.07 -19.28
N ARG A 247 -2.31 -21.05 -17.97
CA ARG A 247 -3.27 -21.45 -16.93
C ARG A 247 -4.36 -20.40 -16.71
N VAL A 248 -4.04 -19.12 -16.92
CA VAL A 248 -4.99 -18.01 -16.90
C VAL A 248 -5.01 -17.32 -18.26
N PRO A 249 -6.17 -17.09 -18.89
CA PRO A 249 -6.25 -16.29 -20.11
C PRO A 249 -5.80 -14.84 -19.85
N LEU A 250 -4.97 -14.27 -20.74
CA LEU A 250 -4.44 -12.91 -20.62
C LEU A 250 -5.53 -11.87 -20.32
N ALA A 251 -6.62 -11.88 -21.11
CA ALA A 251 -7.72 -10.94 -20.93
C ALA A 251 -8.46 -11.11 -19.58
N THR A 252 -8.46 -12.31 -19.01
CA THR A 252 -9.01 -12.57 -17.66
C THR A 252 -8.11 -11.95 -16.59
N ALA A 253 -6.79 -12.13 -16.69
CA ALA A 253 -5.84 -11.52 -15.76
C ALA A 253 -5.88 -9.99 -15.82
N GLN A 254 -5.87 -9.41 -17.03
CA GLN A 254 -5.93 -7.96 -17.24
C GLN A 254 -7.21 -7.34 -16.64
N ARG A 255 -8.39 -7.92 -16.90
CA ARG A 255 -9.65 -7.42 -16.31
C ARG A 255 -9.70 -7.60 -14.80
N GLY A 256 -9.22 -8.74 -14.31
CA GLY A 256 -9.26 -9.04 -12.88
C GLY A 256 -8.38 -8.11 -12.08
N ILE A 257 -7.13 -7.91 -12.49
CA ILE A 257 -6.19 -7.04 -11.76
C ILE A 257 -6.65 -5.57 -11.78
N ALA A 258 -7.19 -5.10 -12.91
CA ALA A 258 -7.78 -3.76 -13.02
C ALA A 258 -9.01 -3.57 -12.12
N THR A 259 -9.82 -4.61 -11.93
CA THR A 259 -11.04 -4.52 -11.11
C THR A 259 -10.72 -4.56 -9.61
N ASP A 260 -9.92 -5.53 -9.21
CA ASP A 260 -9.52 -5.75 -7.82
C ASP A 260 -8.30 -6.67 -7.80
N TRP A 261 -7.10 -6.10 -7.82
CA TRP A 261 -5.85 -6.88 -7.76
C TRP A 261 -5.77 -7.73 -6.48
N THR A 262 -6.42 -7.32 -5.39
CA THR A 262 -6.36 -8.04 -4.11
C THR A 262 -7.08 -9.38 -4.17
N GLN A 263 -7.92 -9.61 -5.19
CA GLN A 263 -8.60 -10.88 -5.39
C GLN A 263 -7.62 -12.05 -5.50
N TYR A 264 -6.42 -11.81 -6.04
CA TYR A 264 -5.37 -12.80 -6.29
C TYR A 264 -4.35 -12.97 -5.15
N LEU A 265 -4.45 -12.20 -4.06
CA LEU A 265 -3.47 -12.21 -2.97
C LEU A 265 -3.22 -13.61 -2.39
N SER A 266 -4.27 -14.41 -2.24
CA SER A 266 -4.15 -15.72 -1.61
C SER A 266 -3.35 -16.68 -2.50
N GLU A 267 -3.64 -16.67 -3.79
CA GLU A 267 -2.97 -17.46 -4.82
C GLU A 267 -1.53 -17.00 -5.01
N ALA A 268 -1.30 -15.69 -5.08
CA ALA A 268 0.02 -15.10 -5.22
C ALA A 268 0.93 -15.44 -4.02
N ASN A 269 0.41 -15.35 -2.79
CA ASN A 269 1.18 -15.74 -1.61
C ASN A 269 1.54 -17.23 -1.63
N ARG A 270 0.59 -18.12 -1.98
CA ARG A 270 0.88 -19.56 -2.13
C ARG A 270 1.92 -19.82 -3.22
N TYR A 271 1.85 -19.08 -4.33
CA TYR A 271 2.84 -19.16 -5.40
C TYR A 271 4.24 -18.78 -4.89
N CYS A 272 4.40 -17.64 -4.18
CA CYS A 272 5.67 -17.25 -3.58
C CYS A 272 6.18 -18.29 -2.56
N GLU A 273 5.30 -18.78 -1.67
CA GLU A 273 5.63 -19.80 -0.67
C GLU A 273 6.11 -21.12 -1.30
N SER A 274 5.61 -21.44 -2.50
CA SER A 274 6.03 -22.61 -3.27
C SER A 274 7.34 -22.43 -4.05
N GLY A 275 8.03 -21.30 -3.89
CA GLY A 275 9.25 -20.96 -4.62
C GLY A 275 9.01 -20.29 -5.98
N GLY A 276 7.79 -19.78 -6.20
CA GLY A 276 7.49 -18.90 -7.32
C GLY A 276 8.36 -17.65 -7.30
N ARG A 277 8.59 -17.05 -8.47
CA ARG A 277 9.35 -15.81 -8.58
C ARG A 277 8.52 -14.65 -8.05
N CYS A 278 8.86 -14.24 -6.84
CA CYS A 278 8.50 -13.01 -6.15
C CYS A 278 9.83 -12.40 -5.71
#